data_AF-A0AAW6FJA6-F1
#
_entry.id   AF-A0AAW6FJA6-F1
#
_cell.length_a   1.000
_cell.length_b   1.000
_cell.length_c   1.000
_cell.angle_alpha   90.00
_cell.angle_beta   90.00
_cell.angle_gamma   90.00
#
_symmetry.space_group_name_H-M   'P 1'
#
loop_
_entity.id
_entity.type
_entity.pdbx_description
1 polymer ?
#
loop_
_entity_poly.entity_id
_entity_poly.type
_entity_poly.pdbx_seq_one_letter_code
_entity_poly.pdbx_strand_id
1 'polypeptide(L)'
;MYGNEVYILGVIWRIGAGESIMDNAGSGGMYASIDHQLGIVESDAVNYKGEHFNVHPDTGVQIVGHKLPRWNEALSLVHNMATCVSGTTLISWDIAYSDRGWLMIETNDNGDWSIIQSIKKIGKKEILYTYMDKYFQYQRVNKL
;
A
#
# COMPACT_ATOMS: atom_id res chain seq x y z
N MET A 1 -11.58 7.23 3.95
CA MET A 1 -12.94 6.66 4.01
C MET A 1 -13.95 7.77 4.24
N TYR A 2 -15.18 7.64 3.73
CA TYR A 2 -16.35 8.37 4.24
C TYR A 2 -17.59 7.46 4.13
N GLY A 3 -18.46 7.47 5.15
CA GLY A 3 -19.47 6.41 5.28
C GLY A 3 -18.79 5.03 5.34
N ASN A 4 -19.23 4.10 4.49
CA ASN A 4 -18.62 2.76 4.33
C ASN A 4 -17.71 2.65 3.08
N GLU A 5 -17.45 3.77 2.41
CA GLU A 5 -16.64 3.81 1.18
C GLU A 5 -15.15 3.92 1.52
N VAL A 6 -14.37 2.95 1.05
CA VAL A 6 -12.91 2.87 1.22
C VAL A 6 -12.22 3.22 -0.09
N TYR A 7 -11.29 4.17 -0.03
CA TYR A 7 -10.46 4.58 -1.17
C TYR A 7 -9.01 4.27 -0.87
N ILE A 8 -8.32 3.65 -1.82
CA ILE A 8 -6.90 3.32 -1.73
C ILE A 8 -6.10 4.37 -2.51
N LEU A 9 -5.21 5.08 -1.82
CA LEU A 9 -4.38 6.13 -2.43
C LEU A 9 -3.12 5.59 -3.11
N GLY A 10 -2.63 4.44 -2.63
CA GLY A 10 -1.47 3.75 -3.14
C GLY A 10 -1.25 2.46 -2.38
N VAL A 11 -0.56 1.53 -3.02
CA VAL A 11 -0.14 0.26 -2.42
C VAL A 11 1.30 0.04 -2.82
N ILE A 12 2.13 -0.28 -1.83
CA ILE A 12 3.55 -0.54 -2.02
C ILE A 12 3.85 -1.95 -1.53
N TRP A 13 4.49 -2.72 -2.39
CA TRP A 13 5.08 -3.97 -1.96
C TRP A 13 6.44 -3.68 -1.35
N ARG A 14 6.65 -4.04 -0.08
CA ARG A 14 7.98 -4.06 0.52
C ARG A 14 8.57 -5.47 0.39
N ILE A 15 9.80 -5.54 -0.08
CA ILE A 15 10.46 -6.77 -0.49
C ILE A 15 11.81 -6.85 0.24
N GLY A 16 12.03 -7.92 1.00
CA GLY A 16 13.34 -8.19 1.61
C GLY A 16 14.40 -8.49 0.54
N ALA A 17 15.67 -8.24 0.84
CA ALA A 17 16.80 -8.61 -0.02
C ALA A 17 18.06 -8.84 0.82
N GLY A 18 18.96 -9.70 0.35
CA GLY A 18 20.19 -10.10 1.03
C GLY A 18 19.92 -10.72 2.41
N GLU A 19 20.65 -10.26 3.42
CA GLU A 19 20.49 -10.70 4.81
C GLU A 19 19.37 -9.96 5.55
N SER A 20 18.66 -9.03 4.91
CA SER A 20 17.56 -8.31 5.56
C SER A 20 16.36 -9.23 5.78
N ILE A 21 16.17 -9.64 7.02
CA ILE A 21 14.96 -10.34 7.50
C ILE A 21 13.80 -9.38 7.83
N MET A 22 13.97 -8.08 7.58
CA MET A 22 12.98 -7.04 7.87
C MET A 22 12.29 -6.56 6.60
N ASP A 23 11.00 -6.23 6.72
CA ASP A 23 10.17 -5.63 5.69
C ASP A 23 10.46 -4.12 5.48
N ASN A 24 11.25 -3.52 6.37
CA ASN A 24 11.70 -2.14 6.22
C ASN A 24 12.72 -2.05 5.08
N ALA A 25 12.35 -1.39 3.99
CA ALA A 25 13.27 -1.11 2.90
C ALA A 25 14.53 -0.33 3.37
N GLY A 26 14.44 0.46 4.45
CA GLY A 26 15.57 1.19 5.04
C GLY A 26 16.64 0.28 5.63
N SER A 27 16.29 -0.97 5.92
CA SER A 27 17.20 -2.01 6.43
C SER A 27 17.87 -2.82 5.31
N GLY A 28 17.78 -2.38 4.05
CA GLY A 28 18.41 -3.02 2.89
C GLY A 28 17.44 -3.74 1.95
N GLY A 29 16.14 -3.62 2.17
CA GLY A 29 15.11 -4.12 1.25
C GLY A 29 14.87 -3.21 0.04
N MET A 30 13.88 -3.60 -0.75
CA MET A 30 13.40 -2.89 -1.93
C MET A 30 11.90 -2.64 -1.80
N TYR A 31 11.35 -1.78 -2.65
CA TYR A 31 9.92 -1.54 -2.71
C TYR A 31 9.43 -1.24 -4.12
N ALA A 32 8.21 -1.70 -4.45
CA ALA A 32 7.61 -1.57 -5.77
C ALA A 32 6.14 -1.13 -5.68
N SER A 33 5.64 -0.47 -6.73
CA SER A 33 4.23 -0.06 -6.82
C SER A 33 3.36 -1.25 -7.24
N ILE A 34 2.19 -1.38 -6.61
CA ILE A 34 1.18 -2.36 -6.99
C ILE A 34 -0.01 -1.62 -7.60
N ASP A 35 -0.46 -2.10 -8.76
CA ASP A 35 -1.81 -1.80 -9.25
C ASP A 35 -2.82 -2.47 -8.32
N HIS A 36 -3.44 -1.67 -7.46
CA HIS A 36 -4.36 -2.17 -6.45
C HIS A 36 -5.65 -2.76 -7.03
N GLN A 37 -6.00 -2.48 -8.29
CA GLN A 37 -7.16 -3.08 -8.95
C GLN A 37 -6.87 -4.50 -9.41
N LEU A 38 -5.63 -4.76 -9.86
CA LEU A 38 -5.23 -6.05 -10.42
C LEU A 38 -4.44 -6.94 -9.45
N GLY A 39 -3.84 -6.34 -8.41
CA GLY A 39 -2.90 -7.01 -7.52
C GLY A 39 -1.60 -7.37 -8.21
N ILE A 40 -1.18 -6.58 -9.19
CA ILE A 40 0.00 -6.82 -10.02
C ILE A 40 1.02 -5.72 -9.75
N VAL A 41 2.29 -6.11 -9.64
CA VAL A 41 3.41 -5.18 -9.52
C VAL A 41 3.60 -4.44 -10.84
N GLU A 42 3.45 -3.12 -10.83
CA GLU A 42 3.40 -2.26 -12.02
C GLU A 42 4.70 -1.46 -12.26
N SER A 43 5.72 -1.67 -11.43
CA SER A 43 7.00 -0.96 -11.51
C SER A 43 8.17 -1.85 -11.12
N ASP A 44 9.37 -1.50 -11.58
CA ASP A 44 10.61 -1.97 -10.97
C ASP A 44 10.56 -1.75 -9.45
N ALA A 45 11.19 -2.66 -8.69
CA ALA A 45 11.49 -2.39 -7.31
C ALA A 45 12.68 -1.44 -7.22
N VAL A 46 12.68 -0.58 -6.21
CA VAL A 46 13.74 0.39 -5.95
C VAL A 46 14.19 0.25 -4.51
N ASN A 47 15.48 0.42 -4.23
CA ASN A 47 15.98 0.54 -2.86
C ASN A 47 16.34 2.00 -2.52
N TYR A 48 16.69 2.27 -1.27
CA TYR A 48 17.06 3.64 -0.85
C TYR A 48 18.36 4.19 -1.45
N LYS A 49 19.14 3.36 -2.17
CA LYS A 49 20.30 3.81 -2.95
C LYS A 49 19.90 4.27 -4.37
N GLY A 50 18.63 4.10 -4.75
CA GLY A 50 18.13 4.40 -6.10
C GLY A 50 18.46 3.32 -7.13
N GLU A 51 18.85 2.13 -6.69
CA GLU A 51 19.08 0.99 -7.58
C GLU A 51 17.73 0.37 -7.97
N HIS A 52 17.59 -0.03 -9.23
CA HIS A 52 16.35 -0.56 -9.81
C HIS A 52 16.46 -2.07 -10.06
N PHE A 53 15.38 -2.79 -9.76
CA PHE A 53 15.33 -4.24 -9.83
C PHE A 53 14.05 -4.70 -10.54
N ASN A 54 14.23 -5.31 -11.70
CA ASN A 54 13.16 -6.00 -12.42
C ASN A 54 13.01 -7.46 -11.97
N VAL A 55 14.07 -8.03 -11.42
CA VAL A 55 14.17 -9.40 -10.92
C VAL A 55 14.76 -9.34 -9.52
N HIS A 56 14.23 -10.15 -8.61
CA HIS A 56 14.72 -10.20 -7.25
C HIS A 56 16.16 -10.75 -7.22
N PRO A 57 17.13 -10.05 -6.60
CA PRO A 57 18.54 -10.42 -6.66
C PRO A 57 18.84 -11.80 -6.05
N ASP A 58 18.17 -12.14 -4.94
CA ASP A 58 18.44 -13.42 -4.26
C ASP A 58 17.66 -14.63 -4.82
N THR A 59 16.41 -14.43 -5.25
CA THR A 59 15.52 -15.54 -5.64
C THR A 59 15.39 -15.72 -7.15
N GLY A 60 15.81 -14.73 -7.95
CA GLY A 60 15.63 -14.74 -9.40
C GLY A 60 14.17 -14.58 -9.86
N VAL A 61 13.23 -14.32 -8.94
CA VAL A 61 11.81 -14.14 -9.26
C VAL A 61 11.60 -12.81 -9.98
N GLN A 62 10.86 -12.84 -11.08
CA GLN A 62 10.42 -11.64 -11.80
C GLN A 62 9.53 -10.77 -10.88
N ILE A 63 9.89 -9.50 -10.72
CA ILE A 63 9.16 -8.53 -9.89
C ILE A 63 8.05 -7.89 -10.70
N VAL A 64 8.39 -7.22 -11.81
CA VAL A 64 7.40 -6.51 -12.63
C VAL A 64 6.46 -7.52 -13.30
N GLY A 65 5.15 -7.31 -13.17
CA GLY A 65 4.14 -8.24 -13.64
C GLY A 65 3.84 -9.39 -12.67
N HIS A 66 4.55 -9.48 -11.53
CA HIS A 66 4.22 -10.45 -10.49
C HIS A 66 2.83 -10.18 -9.93
N LYS A 67 1.99 -11.20 -9.88
CA LYS A 67 0.65 -11.12 -9.29
C LYS A 67 0.68 -11.61 -7.87
N LEU A 68 0.28 -10.76 -6.93
CA LEU A 68 0.21 -11.12 -5.52
C LEU A 68 -0.88 -12.17 -5.28
N PRO A 69 -0.62 -13.14 -4.39
CA PRO A 69 -1.55 -14.23 -4.13
C PRO A 69 -2.83 -13.72 -3.46
N ARG A 70 -3.98 -14.27 -3.88
CA ARG A 70 -5.29 -14.04 -3.23
C ARG A 70 -5.58 -12.55 -2.98
N TRP A 71 -5.21 -11.65 -3.91
CA TRP A 71 -5.25 -10.20 -3.72
C TRP A 71 -6.62 -9.64 -3.26
N ASN A 72 -7.72 -10.21 -3.75
CA ASN A 72 -9.07 -9.80 -3.33
C ASN A 72 -9.31 -9.99 -1.83
N GLU A 73 -8.65 -10.96 -1.19
CA GLU A 73 -8.72 -11.17 0.25
C GLU A 73 -7.94 -10.09 1.00
N ALA A 74 -6.81 -9.62 0.46
CA ALA A 74 -6.08 -8.47 0.99
C ALA A 74 -6.95 -7.21 0.98
N LEU A 75 -7.63 -6.94 -0.14
CA LEU A 75 -8.53 -5.80 -0.27
C LEU A 75 -9.71 -5.89 0.70
N SER A 76 -10.26 -7.09 0.88
CA SER A 76 -11.36 -7.34 1.82
C SER A 76 -10.90 -7.15 3.27
N LEU A 77 -9.69 -7.62 3.61
CA LEU A 77 -9.08 -7.39 4.93
C LEU A 77 -8.92 -5.89 5.21
N VAL A 78 -8.34 -5.13 4.28
CA VAL A 78 -8.16 -3.67 4.42
C VAL A 78 -9.49 -2.94 4.52
N HIS A 79 -10.50 -3.34 3.73
CA HIS A 79 -11.84 -2.74 3.79
C HIS A 79 -12.50 -2.96 5.16
N ASN A 80 -12.46 -4.20 5.66
CA ASN A 80 -13.01 -4.55 6.97
C ASN A 80 -12.28 -3.78 8.10
N MET A 81 -10.96 -3.69 8.05
CA MET A 81 -10.18 -2.95 9.05
C MET A 81 -10.49 -1.46 9.02
N ALA A 82 -10.55 -0.87 7.82
CA ALA A 82 -10.83 0.54 7.66
C ALA A 82 -12.25 0.91 8.15
N THR A 83 -13.22 0.00 8.03
CA THR A 83 -14.63 0.24 8.43
C THR A 83 -14.92 -0.14 9.88
N CYS A 84 -13.99 -0.79 10.57
CA CYS A 84 -14.18 -1.29 11.93
C CYS A 84 -14.24 -0.18 12.98
N VAL A 85 -13.47 0.91 12.79
CA VAL A 85 -13.38 2.02 13.76
C VAL A 85 -13.91 3.31 13.16
N SER A 86 -14.99 3.82 13.73
CA SER A 86 -15.56 5.12 13.35
C SER A 86 -14.62 6.27 13.71
N GLY A 87 -14.52 7.26 12.83
CA GLY A 87 -13.76 8.49 13.07
C GLY A 87 -12.34 8.49 12.52
N THR A 88 -11.84 7.35 12.05
CA THR A 88 -10.52 7.26 11.43
C THR A 88 -10.62 7.36 9.90
N THR A 89 -10.19 8.49 9.35
CA THR A 89 -10.49 8.85 7.95
C THR A 89 -9.40 8.43 6.96
N LEU A 90 -8.14 8.44 7.38
CA LEU A 90 -6.96 8.17 6.59
C LEU A 90 -6.00 7.35 7.47
N ILE A 91 -5.62 6.16 6.98
CA ILE A 91 -4.79 5.20 7.71
C ILE A 91 -3.90 4.51 6.69
N SER A 92 -2.70 4.13 7.11
CA SER A 92 -1.84 3.21 6.36
C SER A 92 -1.72 1.89 7.10
N TRP A 93 -1.89 0.79 6.37
CA TRP A 93 -1.89 -0.57 6.94
C TRP A 93 -0.74 -1.36 6.37
N ASP A 94 0.03 -1.99 7.25
CA ASP A 94 1.02 -2.99 6.86
C ASP A 94 0.38 -4.37 7.01
N ILE A 95 0.36 -5.11 5.91
CA ILE A 95 -0.21 -6.46 5.81
C ILE A 95 0.80 -7.41 5.18
N ALA A 96 0.76 -8.68 5.58
CA ALA A 96 1.63 -9.72 5.04
C ALA A 96 0.83 -10.94 4.61
N TYR A 97 1.34 -11.66 3.61
CA TYR A 97 0.78 -12.93 3.17
C TYR A 97 1.56 -14.10 3.75
N SER A 98 0.86 -15.04 4.38
CA SER A 98 1.41 -16.28 4.96
C SER A 98 0.81 -17.52 4.30
N ASP A 99 1.26 -18.70 4.71
CA ASP A 99 0.64 -19.99 4.37
C ASP A 99 -0.84 -20.10 4.79
N ARG A 100 -1.28 -19.28 5.75
CA ARG A 100 -2.67 -19.18 6.21
C ARG A 100 -3.46 -18.03 5.59
N GLY A 101 -2.85 -17.25 4.70
CA GLY A 101 -3.48 -16.10 4.04
C GLY A 101 -2.96 -14.75 4.52
N TRP A 102 -3.69 -13.69 4.15
CA TRP A 102 -3.37 -12.30 4.50
C TRP A 102 -3.63 -11.99 5.97
N LEU A 103 -2.70 -11.28 6.59
CA LEU A 103 -2.70 -10.93 8.00
C LEU A 103 -2.34 -9.45 8.17
N MET A 104 -2.95 -8.80 9.16
CA MET A 104 -2.56 -7.45 9.59
C MET A 104 -1.33 -7.55 10.48
N ILE A 105 -0.36 -6.66 10.24
CA ILE A 105 0.89 -6.58 11.00
C ILE A 105 0.88 -5.33 11.87
N GLU A 106 0.67 -4.17 11.26
CA GLU A 106 0.72 -2.87 11.92
C GLU A 106 -0.29 -1.89 11.29
N THR A 107 -0.69 -0.88 12.07
CA THR A 107 -1.40 0.29 11.56
C THR A 107 -0.64 1.56 11.90
N ASN A 108 -0.61 2.47 10.95
CA ASN A 108 0.03 3.77 11.08
C ASN A 108 -1.02 4.86 10.86
N ASP A 109 -1.11 5.78 11.84
CA ASP A 109 -1.98 6.97 11.77
C ASP A 109 -1.61 7.86 10.56
N ASN A 110 -0.34 7.82 10.16
CA ASN A 110 0.13 8.36 8.89
C ASN A 110 1.15 7.42 8.25
N GLY A 111 1.02 7.19 6.94
CA GLY A 111 1.99 6.42 6.17
C GLY A 111 3.13 7.27 5.61
N ASP A 112 4.10 6.60 4.99
CA ASP A 112 5.16 7.28 4.25
C ASP A 112 4.67 7.72 2.87
N TRP A 113 4.26 8.99 2.78
CA TRP A 113 3.83 9.62 1.53
C TRP A 113 4.95 9.71 0.49
N SER A 114 6.21 9.72 0.90
CA SER A 114 7.33 9.81 -0.05
C SER A 114 7.43 8.52 -0.88
N ILE A 115 7.26 7.35 -0.25
CA ILE A 115 7.36 6.05 -0.91
C ILE A 115 6.25 5.90 -1.97
N ILE A 116 4.99 6.21 -1.64
CA ILE A 116 3.86 6.07 -2.59
C ILE A 116 3.92 7.03 -3.78
N GLN A 117 4.78 8.05 -3.71
CA GLN A 117 4.97 9.06 -4.77
C GLN A 117 6.27 8.85 -5.55
N SER A 118 7.33 8.38 -4.89
CA SER A 118 8.69 8.35 -5.43
C SER A 118 8.85 7.45 -6.67
N ILE A 119 8.25 6.25 -6.65
CA ILE A 119 8.38 5.26 -7.72
C ILE A 119 7.79 5.78 -9.02
N LYS A 120 6.52 6.20 -8.98
CA LYS A 120 5.81 6.69 -10.18
C LYS A 120 6.13 8.15 -10.50
N LYS A 121 6.78 8.87 -9.57
CA LYS A 121 7.00 10.33 -9.63
C LYS A 121 5.70 11.12 -9.85
N ILE A 122 4.60 10.61 -9.30
CA ILE A 122 3.27 11.22 -9.39
C ILE A 122 2.88 11.72 -8.01
N GLY A 123 2.63 13.04 -7.91
CA GLY A 123 2.14 13.65 -6.68
C GLY A 123 0.73 13.15 -6.31
N LYS A 124 0.47 12.95 -5.02
CA LYS A 124 -0.83 12.46 -4.52
C LYS A 124 -1.72 13.57 -3.93
N LYS A 125 -1.25 14.83 -3.97
CA LYS A 125 -1.97 15.98 -3.40
C LYS A 125 -3.37 16.15 -3.97
N GLU A 126 -3.51 16.15 -5.30
CA GLU A 126 -4.79 16.39 -5.98
C GLU A 126 -5.83 15.31 -5.64
N ILE A 127 -5.45 14.03 -5.70
CA ILE A 127 -6.34 12.91 -5.38
C ILE A 127 -6.71 12.90 -3.89
N LEU A 128 -5.76 13.21 -3.00
CA LEU A 128 -6.03 13.37 -1.58
C LEU A 128 -7.07 14.48 -1.35
N TYR A 129 -6.89 15.65 -1.98
CA TYR A 129 -7.80 16.78 -1.82
C TYR A 129 -9.20 16.43 -2.35
N THR A 130 -9.28 15.71 -3.48
CA THR A 130 -10.55 15.19 -4.01
C THR A 130 -11.29 14.31 -2.99
N TYR A 131 -10.58 13.43 -2.28
CA TYR A 131 -11.19 12.59 -1.24
C TYR A 131 -11.53 13.38 0.03
N MET A 132 -10.73 14.38 0.39
CA MET A 132 -11.03 15.28 1.50
C MET A 132 -12.31 16.09 1.23
N ASP A 133 -12.49 16.62 0.02
CA ASP A 133 -13.68 17.35 -0.37
C ASP A 133 -14.93 16.47 -0.28
N LYS A 134 -14.85 15.22 -0.80
CA LYS A 134 -15.93 14.23 -0.66
C LYS A 134 -16.23 13.90 0.79
N TYR A 135 -15.21 13.73 1.63
CA TYR A 135 -15.38 13.50 3.07
C TYR A 135 -16.10 14.67 3.74
N PHE A 136 -15.64 15.91 3.56
CA PHE A 136 -16.26 17.07 4.18
C PHE A 136 -17.67 17.34 3.66
N GLN A 137 -17.93 17.08 2.38
CA GLN A 137 -19.28 17.12 1.81
C GLN A 137 -20.19 16.08 2.48
N TYR A 138 -19.71 14.83 2.62
CA TYR A 138 -20.45 13.77 3.29
C TYR A 138 -20.79 14.14 4.74
N GLN A 139 -19.83 14.68 5.51
CA GLN A 139 -20.05 15.11 6.89
C GLN A 139 -21.08 16.26 6.98
N ARG A 140 -21.03 17.24 6.07
CA ARG A 140 -22.02 18.34 6.02
C ARG A 140 -23.44 17.86 5.78
N VAL A 141 -23.62 16.87 4.89
CA VAL A 141 -24.94 16.33 4.54
C VAL A 141 -25.48 15.42 5.63
N ASN A 142 -24.63 14.61 6.26
CA ASN A 142 -25.06 13.54 7.16
C ASN A 142 -25.05 13.90 8.64
N LYS A 143 -24.74 15.17 9.00
CA LYS A 143 -24.75 15.71 10.39
C LYS A 143 -24.59 14.62 11.47
N LEU A 144 -23.35 14.16 11.65
CA LEU A 144 -22.90 13.84 13.00
C LEU A 144 -22.66 15.15 13.74
#